data_AF-A0A6N0HWK6-F1
#
_entry.id   AF-A0A6N0HWK6-F1
#
_cell.length_a   1.000
_cell.length_b   1.000
_cell.length_c   1.000
_cell.angle_alpha   90.00
_cell.angle_beta   90.00
_cell.angle_gamma   90.00
#
_symmetry.space_group_name_H-M   'P 1'
#
loop_
_entity.id
_entity.type
_entity.pdbx_description
1 polymer ?
#
loop_
_entity_poly.entity_id
_entity_poly.type
_entity_poly.pdbx_seq_one_letter_code
_entity_poly.pdbx_strand_id
1 'polypeptide(L)'
;MSENEEPIEDDEIELVSKTQLKRESLALRDLGATLVALSDQQLKRMPLPENIAAAVSEARRIKKHGALKRQLQYLGKLLRHSDPEPIRLALERLEEGHIEDRARFHRIEQWRDRLLSEGDSALGELVAEHPAVDRQHLRQLLRKAEKERKAEKPPATARVIFKYLRQLIATD
;
A
#
# COMPACT_ATOMS: atom_id res chain seq x y z
N MET A 1 -34.32 26.59 -30.21
CA MET A 1 -33.88 25.80 -29.05
C MET A 1 -33.34 26.82 -28.06
N SER A 2 -34.18 27.26 -27.10
CA SER A 2 -33.70 28.13 -26.02
C SER A 2 -33.31 27.21 -24.88
N GLU A 3 -32.01 27.15 -24.61
CA GLU A 3 -31.46 26.55 -23.41
C GLU A 3 -31.99 27.36 -22.21
N ASN A 4 -32.75 26.67 -21.37
CA ASN A 4 -33.31 27.19 -20.14
C ASN A 4 -32.18 27.19 -19.10
N GLU A 5 -31.34 28.22 -19.09
CA GLU A 5 -30.43 28.47 -17.97
C GLU A 5 -31.27 29.02 -16.81
N GLU A 6 -31.78 28.11 -15.97
CA GLU A 6 -32.34 28.51 -14.68
C GLU A 6 -31.20 29.09 -13.81
N PRO A 7 -31.41 30.27 -13.19
CA PRO A 7 -30.42 30.84 -12.29
C PRO A 7 -30.33 29.97 -11.05
N ILE A 8 -29.14 29.43 -10.77
CA ILE A 8 -28.86 28.72 -9.51
C ILE A 8 -29.09 29.74 -8.37
N GLU A 9 -30.02 29.45 -7.47
CA GLU A 9 -30.38 30.34 -6.35
C GLU A 9 -29.19 30.51 -5.39
N ASP A 10 -28.95 31.75 -4.92
CA ASP A 10 -27.81 32.11 -4.05
C ASP A 10 -27.70 31.23 -2.79
N ASP A 11 -28.83 30.76 -2.25
CA ASP A 11 -28.90 29.85 -1.11
C ASP A 11 -28.33 28.45 -1.44
N GLU A 12 -28.53 27.96 -2.66
CA GLU A 12 -27.98 26.68 -3.12
C GLU A 12 -26.46 26.76 -3.29
N ILE A 13 -25.97 27.89 -3.82
CA ILE A 13 -24.52 28.18 -3.94
C ILE A 13 -23.87 28.23 -2.56
N GLU A 14 -24.49 28.90 -1.57
CA GLU A 14 -23.96 29.00 -0.21
C GLU A 14 -23.92 27.63 0.51
N LEU A 15 -24.95 26.79 0.32
CA LEU A 15 -25.02 25.44 0.90
C LEU A 15 -23.95 24.51 0.34
N VAL A 16 -23.70 24.55 -0.98
CA VAL A 16 -22.63 23.77 -1.64
C VAL A 16 -21.27 24.21 -1.11
N SER A 17 -21.03 25.51 -0.99
CA SER A 17 -19.78 26.08 -0.47
C SER A 17 -19.48 25.65 0.98
N LYS A 18 -20.46 25.77 1.89
CA LYS A 18 -20.31 25.31 3.29
C LYS A 18 -20.05 23.80 3.38
N THR A 19 -20.65 23.02 2.49
CA THR A 19 -20.46 21.56 2.44
C THR A 19 -19.07 21.18 1.94
N GLN A 20 -18.57 21.87 0.91
CA GLN A 20 -17.24 21.66 0.37
C GLN A 20 -16.15 22.01 1.40
N LEU A 21 -16.25 23.15 2.07
CA LEU A 21 -15.29 23.54 3.12
C LEU A 21 -15.23 22.53 4.26
N LYS A 22 -16.38 21.95 4.64
CA LYS A 22 -16.43 20.86 5.63
C LYS A 22 -15.72 19.61 5.14
N ARG A 23 -15.93 19.21 3.87
CA ARG A 23 -15.27 18.05 3.26
C ARG A 23 -13.75 18.24 3.19
N GLU A 24 -13.29 19.41 2.77
CA GLU A 24 -11.86 19.74 2.71
C GLU A 24 -11.21 19.69 4.10
N SER A 25 -11.87 20.30 5.10
CA SER A 25 -11.37 20.25 6.48
C SER A 25 -11.29 18.82 7.02
N LEU A 26 -12.25 17.97 6.66
CA LEU A 26 -12.26 16.56 7.04
C LEU A 26 -11.09 15.82 6.36
N ALA A 27 -10.93 15.99 5.06
CA ALA A 27 -9.86 15.38 4.28
C ALA A 27 -8.46 15.76 4.79
N LEU A 28 -8.24 17.01 5.20
CA LEU A 28 -6.96 17.45 5.77
C LEU A 28 -6.69 16.86 7.15
N ARG A 29 -7.74 16.72 7.98
CA ARG A 29 -7.62 16.05 9.28
C ARG A 29 -7.28 14.57 9.09
N ASP A 30 -7.95 13.92 8.15
CA ASP A 30 -7.75 12.50 7.88
C ASP A 30 -6.37 12.26 7.23
N LEU A 31 -5.89 13.17 6.36
CA LEU A 31 -4.49 13.20 5.90
C LEU A 31 -3.50 13.28 7.08
N GLY A 32 -3.77 14.16 8.06
CA GLY A 32 -2.97 14.23 9.27
C GLY A 32 -2.98 12.94 10.09
N ALA A 33 -4.13 12.26 10.18
CA ALA A 33 -4.24 10.97 10.85
C ALA A 33 -3.43 9.88 10.12
N THR A 34 -3.47 9.86 8.79
CA THR A 34 -2.66 8.96 7.95
C THR A 34 -1.17 9.16 8.23
N LEU A 35 -0.67 10.40 8.27
CA LEU A 35 0.72 10.70 8.58
C LEU A 35 1.16 10.18 9.96
N VAL A 36 0.28 10.30 10.96
CA VAL A 36 0.53 9.80 12.33
C VAL A 36 0.61 8.28 12.39
N ALA A 37 -0.09 7.58 11.49
CA ALA A 37 -0.11 6.13 11.40
C ALA A 37 1.07 5.54 10.60
N LEU A 38 1.83 6.36 9.87
CA LEU A 38 3.01 5.91 9.15
C LEU A 38 4.10 5.38 10.09
N SER A 39 4.87 4.40 9.62
CA SER A 39 6.10 3.98 10.29
C SER A 39 7.17 5.07 10.24
N ASP A 40 8.16 4.99 11.14
CA ASP A 40 9.27 5.95 11.19
C ASP A 40 10.04 6.03 9.86
N GLN A 41 10.19 4.90 9.17
CA GLN A 41 10.90 4.84 7.89
C GLN A 41 10.10 5.51 6.78
N GLN A 42 8.77 5.33 6.76
CA GLN A 42 7.89 5.98 5.80
C GLN A 42 7.85 7.49 6.04
N LEU A 43 7.69 7.91 7.30
CA LEU A 43 7.62 9.32 7.68
C LEU A 43 8.89 10.10 7.31
N LYS A 44 10.08 9.48 7.46
CA LYS A 44 11.36 10.07 7.05
C LYS A 44 11.48 10.35 5.55
N ARG A 45 10.69 9.66 4.71
CA ARG A 45 10.68 9.85 3.25
C ARG A 45 9.63 10.87 2.80
N MET A 46 8.80 11.37 3.72
CA MET A 46 7.75 12.33 3.40
C MET A 46 8.31 13.76 3.31
N PRO A 47 7.87 14.57 2.34
CA PRO A 47 8.24 15.98 2.23
C PRO A 47 7.44 16.82 3.23
N LEU A 48 7.76 16.71 4.52
CA LEU A 48 7.05 17.42 5.58
C LEU A 48 7.79 18.71 5.98
N PRO A 49 7.11 19.87 5.94
CA PRO A 49 7.56 21.07 6.61
C PRO A 49 7.81 20.81 8.10
N GLU A 50 8.78 21.52 8.70
CA GLU A 50 9.23 21.28 10.08
C GLU A 50 8.09 21.36 11.11
N ASN A 51 7.20 22.34 10.96
CA ASN A 51 6.02 22.52 11.81
C ASN A 51 5.06 21.32 11.76
N ILE A 52 4.85 20.73 10.58
CA ILE A 52 4.01 19.54 10.37
C ILE A 52 4.71 18.31 10.93
N ALA A 53 6.00 18.13 10.67
CA ALA A 53 6.78 17.01 11.21
C ALA A 53 6.77 16.99 12.75
N ALA A 54 6.96 18.16 13.38
CA ALA A 54 6.87 18.32 14.83
C ALA A 54 5.46 17.98 15.35
N ALA A 55 4.41 18.48 14.68
CA ALA A 55 3.03 18.21 15.07
C ALA A 55 2.64 16.72 14.96
N VAL A 56 3.15 16.02 13.94
CA VAL A 56 3.00 14.55 13.78
C VAL A 56 3.73 13.81 14.89
N SER A 57 4.97 14.19 15.20
CA SER A 57 5.76 13.58 16.30
C SER A 57 5.03 13.71 17.64
N GLU A 58 4.46 14.89 17.91
CA GLU A 58 3.70 15.14 19.12
C GLU A 58 2.41 14.31 19.17
N ALA A 59 1.66 14.23 18.06
CA ALA A 59 0.46 13.40 17.97
C ALA A 59 0.73 11.93 18.31
N ARG A 60 1.86 11.38 17.87
CA ARG A 60 2.27 9.99 18.16
C ARG A 60 2.60 9.73 19.64
N ARG A 61 2.91 10.77 20.43
CA ARG A 61 3.17 10.66 21.88
C ARG A 61 1.90 10.74 22.73
N ILE A 62 0.83 11.33 22.20
CA ILE A 62 -0.41 11.55 22.95
C ILE A 62 -1.19 10.25 23.12
N LYS A 63 -1.38 9.82 24.38
CA LYS A 63 -2.18 8.63 24.72
C LYS A 63 -3.67 8.90 24.93
N LYS A 64 -4.04 10.14 25.29
CA LYS A 64 -5.43 10.50 25.61
C LYS A 64 -6.20 10.86 24.34
N HIS A 65 -7.29 10.14 24.05
CA HIS A 65 -8.12 10.36 22.85
C HIS A 65 -8.55 11.82 22.63
N GLY A 66 -9.00 12.52 23.67
CA GLY A 66 -9.42 13.92 23.55
C GLY A 66 -8.27 14.89 23.21
N ALA A 67 -7.06 14.62 23.72
CA ALA A 67 -5.87 15.39 23.36
C ALA A 67 -5.42 15.07 21.93
N LEU A 68 -5.45 13.79 21.53
CA LEU A 68 -5.10 13.36 20.19
C LEU A 68 -6.05 13.98 19.15
N LYS A 69 -7.36 13.98 19.42
CA LYS A 69 -8.35 14.62 18.55
C LYS A 69 -8.05 16.11 18.32
N ARG A 70 -7.68 16.85 19.37
CA ARG A 70 -7.30 18.27 19.26
C ARG A 70 -6.01 18.44 18.48
N GLN A 71 -5.03 17.56 18.69
CA GLN A 71 -3.78 17.60 17.94
C GLN A 71 -3.99 17.33 16.45
N LEU A 72 -4.85 16.38 16.09
CA LEU A 72 -5.21 16.10 14.69
C LEU A 72 -5.94 17.28 14.04
N GLN A 73 -6.78 18.02 14.79
CA GLN A 73 -7.40 19.25 14.30
C GLN A 73 -6.36 20.34 14.03
N TYR A 74 -5.40 20.52 14.95
CA TYR A 74 -4.29 21.45 14.76
C TYR A 74 -3.43 21.07 13.56
N LEU A 75 -3.12 19.78 13.39
CA LEU A 75 -2.40 19.26 12.23
C LEU A 75 -3.17 19.53 10.92
N GLY A 76 -4.48 19.30 10.89
CA GLY A 76 -5.33 19.66 9.74
C GLY A 76 -5.29 21.15 9.42
N LYS A 77 -5.26 22.01 10.44
CA LYS A 77 -5.04 23.46 10.26
C LYS A 77 -3.66 23.74 9.65
N LEU A 78 -2.58 23.14 10.15
CA LEU A 78 -1.24 23.34 9.60
C LEU A 78 -1.14 22.90 8.13
N LEU A 79 -1.72 21.76 7.78
CA LEU A 79 -1.78 21.24 6.42
C LEU A 79 -2.49 22.22 5.47
N ARG A 80 -3.56 22.88 5.93
CA ARG A 80 -4.25 23.91 5.15
C ARG A 80 -3.36 25.12 4.81
N HIS A 81 -2.38 25.42 5.65
CA HIS A 81 -1.51 26.60 5.48
C HIS A 81 -0.18 26.29 4.76
N SER A 82 0.12 25.02 4.47
CA SER A 82 1.47 24.60 4.01
C SER A 82 1.50 23.91 2.64
N ASP A 83 0.43 24.01 1.85
CA ASP A 83 0.19 23.22 0.63
C ASP A 83 0.32 21.69 0.86
N PRO A 84 -0.80 20.95 1.00
CA PRO A 84 -0.75 19.52 1.27
C PRO A 84 -0.40 18.66 0.04
N GLU A 85 -0.35 19.23 -1.17
CA GLU A 85 -0.26 18.44 -2.40
C GLU A 85 1.02 17.61 -2.52
N PRO A 86 2.24 18.13 -2.20
CA PRO A 86 3.45 17.31 -2.19
C PRO A 86 3.38 16.13 -1.22
N ILE A 87 2.66 16.29 -0.11
CA ILE A 87 2.46 15.24 0.90
C ILE A 87 1.51 14.17 0.35
N ARG A 88 0.42 14.58 -0.32
CA ARG A 88 -0.53 13.66 -0.95
C ARG A 88 0.14 12.81 -2.02
N LEU A 89 0.87 13.43 -2.94
CA LEU A 89 1.61 12.73 -3.99
C LEU A 89 2.64 11.75 -3.41
N ALA A 90 3.31 12.11 -2.32
CA ALA A 90 4.24 11.21 -1.64
C ALA A 90 3.55 10.01 -0.98
N LEU A 91 2.32 10.19 -0.45
CA LEU A 91 1.50 9.10 0.07
C LEU A 91 1.00 8.18 -1.04
N GLU A 92 0.56 8.73 -2.17
CA GLU A 92 0.12 7.94 -3.33
C GLU A 92 1.25 7.05 -3.84
N ARG A 93 2.46 7.60 -4.03
CA ARG A 93 3.64 6.82 -4.44
C ARG A 93 3.99 5.70 -3.44
N LEU A 94 3.77 5.95 -2.15
CA LEU A 94 3.96 4.93 -1.13
C LEU A 94 2.92 3.80 -1.29
N GLU A 95 1.66 4.15 -1.52
CA GLU A 95 0.56 3.20 -1.72
C GLU A 95 0.72 2.40 -3.01
N GLU A 96 1.12 3.03 -4.11
CA GLU A 96 1.47 2.38 -5.38
C GLU A 96 2.55 1.32 -5.17
N GLY A 97 3.63 1.65 -4.45
CA GLY A 97 4.67 0.69 -4.10
C GLY A 97 4.12 -0.52 -3.32
N HIS A 98 3.20 -0.29 -2.37
CA HIS A 98 2.54 -1.40 -1.66
C HIS A 98 1.63 -2.23 -2.55
N ILE A 99 0.92 -1.61 -3.50
CA ILE A 99 0.08 -2.33 -4.47
C ILE A 99 0.96 -3.23 -5.33
N GLU A 100 2.06 -2.70 -5.86
CA GLU A 100 3.04 -3.48 -6.63
C GLU A 100 3.62 -4.63 -5.81
N ASP A 101 4.06 -4.37 -4.58
CA ASP A 101 4.62 -5.40 -3.69
C ASP A 101 3.60 -6.51 -3.40
N ARG A 102 2.33 -6.16 -3.16
CA ARG A 102 1.24 -7.13 -2.98
C ARG A 102 0.99 -7.93 -4.25
N ALA A 103 0.96 -7.28 -5.41
CA ALA A 103 0.76 -7.96 -6.69
C ALA A 103 1.91 -8.92 -7.00
N ARG A 104 3.17 -8.51 -6.77
CA ARG A 104 4.35 -9.37 -6.88
C ARG A 104 4.26 -10.55 -5.91
N PHE A 105 3.89 -10.31 -4.65
CA PHE A 105 3.71 -11.35 -3.64
C PHE A 105 2.69 -12.41 -4.10
N HIS A 106 1.50 -11.98 -4.53
CA HIS A 106 0.48 -12.91 -5.03
C HIS A 106 0.89 -13.65 -6.30
N ARG A 107 1.62 -13.00 -7.22
CA ARG A 107 2.20 -13.67 -8.39
C ARG A 107 3.14 -14.80 -7.98
N ILE A 108 4.01 -14.56 -6.99
CA ILE A 108 4.91 -15.59 -6.45
C ILE A 108 4.12 -16.73 -5.80
N GLU A 109 3.05 -16.43 -5.06
CA GLU A 109 2.18 -17.46 -4.48
C GLU A 109 1.50 -18.32 -5.54
N GLN A 110 0.95 -17.69 -6.57
CA GLN A 110 0.33 -18.39 -7.70
C GLN A 110 1.33 -19.32 -8.38
N TRP A 111 2.55 -18.85 -8.67
CA TRP A 111 3.60 -19.69 -9.23
C TRP A 111 3.97 -20.87 -8.33
N ARG A 112 4.16 -20.64 -7.03
CA ARG A 112 4.42 -21.71 -6.05
C ARG A 112 3.32 -22.77 -6.11
N ASP A 113 2.06 -22.34 -6.07
CA ASP A 113 0.93 -23.25 -6.00
C ASP A 113 0.78 -24.06 -7.31
N ARG A 114 0.93 -23.39 -8.46
CA ARG A 114 0.98 -24.04 -9.78
C ARG A 114 2.10 -25.05 -9.90
N LEU A 115 3.31 -24.72 -9.46
CA LEU A 115 4.44 -25.66 -9.50
C LEU A 115 4.17 -26.90 -8.64
N LEU A 116 3.53 -26.74 -7.49
CA LEU A 116 3.19 -27.84 -6.58
C LEU A 116 2.03 -28.72 -7.08
N SER A 117 1.13 -28.18 -7.91
CA SER A 117 -0.01 -28.91 -8.49
C SER A 117 0.32 -29.51 -9.86
N GLU A 118 0.89 -28.72 -10.77
CA GLU A 118 1.11 -29.04 -12.18
C GLU A 118 2.53 -29.57 -12.46
N GLY A 119 3.47 -29.38 -11.54
CA GLY A 119 4.83 -29.93 -11.62
C GLY A 119 5.62 -29.44 -12.84
N ASP A 120 6.02 -30.38 -13.70
CA ASP A 120 6.91 -30.10 -14.84
C ASP A 120 6.30 -29.19 -15.91
N SER A 121 4.96 -29.16 -16.04
CA SER A 121 4.28 -28.28 -17.00
C SER A 121 4.46 -26.82 -16.61
N ALA A 122 4.07 -26.46 -15.37
CA ALA A 122 4.26 -25.11 -14.83
C ALA A 122 5.73 -24.71 -14.75
N LEU A 123 6.65 -25.65 -14.50
CA LEU A 123 8.09 -25.38 -14.56
C LEU A 123 8.56 -24.97 -15.96
N GLY A 124 8.01 -25.60 -17.01
CA GLY A 124 8.32 -25.24 -18.39
C GLY A 124 7.91 -23.79 -18.69
N GLU A 125 6.71 -23.39 -18.27
CA GLU A 125 6.21 -22.02 -18.42
C GLU A 125 7.05 -21.01 -17.63
N LEU A 126 7.37 -21.32 -16.37
CA LEU A 126 8.19 -20.44 -15.53
C LEU A 126 9.58 -20.21 -16.15
N VAL A 127 10.20 -21.25 -16.72
CA VAL A 127 11.51 -21.14 -17.37
C VAL A 127 11.42 -20.32 -18.66
N ALA A 128 10.29 -20.37 -19.36
CA ALA A 128 10.06 -19.54 -20.54
C ALA A 128 9.92 -18.05 -20.18
N GLU A 129 9.24 -17.73 -19.07
CA GLU A 129 9.11 -16.36 -18.56
C GLU A 129 10.41 -15.87 -17.90
N HIS A 130 11.13 -16.76 -17.22
CA HIS A 130 12.34 -16.46 -16.47
C HIS A 130 13.48 -17.43 -16.84
N PRO A 131 14.24 -17.16 -17.92
CA PRO A 131 15.28 -18.05 -18.41
C PRO A 131 16.43 -18.31 -17.43
N ALA A 132 16.64 -17.42 -16.46
CA ALA A 132 17.66 -17.54 -15.41
C ALA A 132 17.32 -18.59 -14.33
N VAL A 133 16.13 -19.22 -14.39
CA VAL A 133 15.72 -20.27 -13.44
C VAL A 133 16.64 -21.48 -13.53
N ASP A 134 17.23 -21.84 -12.39
CA ASP A 134 17.81 -23.18 -12.19
C ASP A 134 16.69 -24.24 -12.16
N ARG A 135 16.40 -24.76 -13.35
CA ARG A 135 15.41 -25.80 -13.59
C ARG A 135 15.68 -27.06 -12.76
N GLN A 136 16.95 -27.42 -12.58
CA GLN A 136 17.32 -28.64 -11.86
C GLN A 136 17.08 -28.48 -10.37
N HIS A 137 17.44 -27.31 -9.81
CA HIS A 137 17.14 -26.99 -8.42
C HIS A 137 15.64 -27.00 -8.13
N LEU A 138 14.83 -26.35 -8.98
CA LEU A 138 13.38 -26.31 -8.78
C LEU A 138 12.74 -27.70 -8.85
N ARG A 139 13.16 -28.58 -9.78
CA ARG A 139 12.69 -29.99 -9.82
C ARG A 139 13.00 -30.75 -8.54
N GLN A 140 14.17 -30.53 -7.94
CA GLN A 140 14.54 -31.17 -6.68
C GLN A 140 13.63 -30.71 -5.54
N LEU A 141 13.34 -29.41 -5.46
CA LEU A 141 12.40 -28.85 -4.49
C LEU A 141 10.99 -29.41 -4.67
N LEU A 142 10.50 -29.51 -5.91
CA LEU A 142 9.16 -30.04 -6.18
C LEU A 142 9.01 -31.51 -5.78
N ARG A 143 10.00 -32.36 -6.11
CA ARG A 143 10.02 -33.76 -5.66
C ARG A 143 10.04 -33.87 -4.14
N LYS A 144 10.76 -32.98 -3.45
CA LYS A 144 10.80 -32.96 -1.99
C LYS A 144 9.46 -32.52 -1.40
N ALA A 145 8.83 -31.48 -1.94
CA ALA A 145 7.50 -31.03 -1.52
C ALA A 145 6.44 -32.11 -1.74
N GLU A 146 6.51 -32.85 -2.85
CA GLU A 146 5.62 -33.98 -3.12
C GLU A 146 5.78 -35.10 -2.07
N LYS A 147 7.03 -35.42 -1.70
CA LYS A 147 7.32 -36.38 -0.62
C LYS A 147 6.80 -35.91 0.74
N GLU A 148 6.93 -34.62 1.05
CA GLU A 148 6.38 -34.04 2.29
C GLU A 148 4.86 -34.15 2.31
N ARG A 149 4.19 -33.83 1.20
CA ARG A 149 2.73 -33.95 1.06
C ARG A 149 2.25 -35.39 1.23
N LYS A 150 2.91 -36.36 0.58
CA LYS A 150 2.59 -37.80 0.70
C LYS A 150 2.83 -38.34 2.11
N ALA A 151 3.75 -37.74 2.87
CA ALA A 151 4.06 -38.14 4.23
C ALA A 151 3.27 -37.34 5.29
N GLU A 152 2.27 -36.54 4.88
CA GLU A 152 1.47 -35.66 5.76
C GLU A 152 2.32 -34.74 6.64
N LYS A 153 3.52 -34.37 6.17
CA LYS A 153 4.44 -33.48 6.89
C LYS A 153 4.07 -32.02 6.64
N PRO A 154 4.43 -31.11 7.58
CA PRO A 154 4.29 -29.68 7.35
C PRO A 154 4.99 -29.26 6.04
N PRO A 155 4.40 -28.34 5.24
CA PRO A 155 4.89 -27.96 3.92
C PRO A 155 6.09 -27.01 4.00
N ALA A 156 7.18 -27.47 4.60
CA ALA A 156 8.41 -26.70 4.77
C ALA A 156 9.01 -26.35 3.41
N THR A 157 8.98 -27.28 2.45
CA THR A 157 9.56 -27.07 1.12
C THR A 157 8.76 -26.06 0.28
N ALA A 158 7.44 -25.94 0.49
CA ALA A 158 6.64 -24.90 -0.17
C ALA A 158 7.11 -23.48 0.19
N ARG A 159 7.55 -23.28 1.45
CA ARG A 159 8.14 -22.00 1.89
C ARG A 159 9.51 -21.75 1.25
N VAL A 160 10.30 -22.79 1.03
CA VAL A 160 11.59 -22.70 0.33
C VAL A 160 11.39 -22.32 -1.14
N ILE A 161 10.42 -22.93 -1.81
CA ILE A 161 10.05 -22.59 -3.19
C ILE A 161 9.62 -21.12 -3.27
N PHE A 162 8.75 -20.66 -2.37
CA PHE A 162 8.35 -19.25 -2.31
C PHE A 162 9.55 -18.30 -2.18
N LYS A 163 10.48 -18.61 -1.27
CA LYS A 163 11.69 -17.79 -1.05
C LYS A 163 12.56 -17.74 -2.31
N TYR A 164 12.75 -18.88 -2.97
CA TYR A 164 13.52 -18.98 -4.21
C TYR A 164 12.87 -18.15 -5.33
N LEU A 165 11.56 -18.33 -5.55
CA LEU A 165 10.81 -17.55 -6.55
C LEU A 165 10.85 -16.05 -6.26
N ARG A 166 10.77 -15.65 -4.98
CA ARG A 166 10.90 -14.24 -4.58
C ARG A 166 12.25 -13.65 -4.95
N GLN A 167 13.34 -14.40 -4.77
CA GLN A 167 14.68 -13.94 -5.16
C GLN A 167 14.80 -13.78 -6.67
N LEU A 168 14.16 -14.69 -7.40
CA LEU A 168 14.21 -14.73 -8.86
C LEU A 168 13.43 -13.56 -9.48
N ILE A 169 12.16 -13.41 -9.08
CA ILE A 169 11.24 -12.38 -9.60
C ILE A 169 11.59 -10.98 -9.07
N ALA A 170 12.38 -10.86 -7.99
CA ALA A 170 12.89 -9.57 -7.53
C ALA A 170 14.12 -9.08 -8.30
N THR A 171 14.72 -9.94 -9.14
CA THR A 171 15.91 -9.60 -9.94
C THR A 171 15.56 -9.15 -11.37
N ASP A 172 14.28 -9.30 -11.77
CA ASP A 172 13.70 -8.73 -12.99
C ASP A 172 13.06 -7.36 -12.75
#